data_AF-A0A852RXS8-F1
#
_entry.id   AF-A0A852RXS8-F1
#
_cell.length_a   1.000
_cell.length_b   1.000
_cell.length_c   1.000
_cell.angle_alpha   90.00
_cell.angle_beta   90.00
_cell.angle_gamma   90.00
#
_symmetry.space_group_name_H-M   'P 1'
#
loop_
_entity.id
_entity.type
_entity.pdbx_description
1 polymer ?
#
loop_
_entity_poly.entity_id
_entity_poly.type
_entity_poly.pdbx_seq_one_letter_code
_entity_poly.pdbx_strand_id
1 'polypeptide(L)'
;MALNTVQTLARQAEQILVAIARETVDPITYGELAERLRGEGERLIPARQLGKVLVEMRDRRGTWSWTPFLAAWVVNAETGDPGEGYFVTGLGDAAAVRAKTHERLVNGIYDAGLPA
;
A
#
# COMPACT_ATOMS: atom_id res chain seq x y z
N MET A 1 -9.31 -12.04 -21.42
CA MET A 1 -8.64 -11.14 -20.47
C MET A 1 -9.60 -10.88 -19.33
N ALA A 2 -9.30 -11.36 -18.12
CA ALA A 2 -10.12 -11.04 -16.96
C ALA A 2 -9.95 -9.56 -16.66
N LEU A 3 -11.05 -8.81 -16.58
CA LEU A 3 -11.02 -7.44 -16.08
C LEU A 3 -10.65 -7.53 -14.58
N ASN A 4 -9.40 -7.25 -14.23
CA ASN A 4 -8.98 -7.21 -12.83
C ASN A 4 -9.83 -6.17 -12.09
N THR A 5 -10.67 -6.63 -11.17
CA THR A 5 -11.55 -5.76 -10.38
C THR A 5 -10.71 -4.92 -9.42
N VAL A 6 -11.26 -3.77 -8.99
CA VAL A 6 -10.61 -2.89 -8.00
C VAL A 6 -10.25 -3.67 -6.72
N GLN A 7 -11.09 -4.62 -6.31
CA GLN A 7 -10.88 -5.47 -5.12
C GLN A 7 -9.69 -6.41 -5.27
N THR A 8 -9.51 -7.01 -6.45
CA THR A 8 -8.36 -7.89 -6.74
C THR A 8 -7.07 -7.07 -6.76
N LEU A 9 -7.10 -5.92 -7.43
CA LEU A 9 -5.95 -5.00 -7.48
C LEU A 9 -5.60 -4.46 -6.09
N ALA A 10 -6.59 -4.17 -5.24
CA ALA A 10 -6.36 -3.71 -3.87
C ALA A 10 -5.67 -4.78 -3.02
N ARG A 11 -6.04 -6.05 -3.17
CA ARG A 11 -5.37 -7.16 -2.47
C ARG A 11 -3.93 -7.34 -2.96
N GLN A 12 -3.70 -7.23 -4.26
CA GLN A 12 -2.35 -7.30 -4.82
C GLN A 12 -1.49 -6.12 -4.36
N ALA A 13 -2.05 -4.91 -4.36
CA ALA A 13 -1.38 -3.70 -3.88
C ALA A 13 -1.01 -3.85 -2.40
N GLU A 14 -1.92 -4.34 -1.56
CA GLU A 14 -1.65 -4.64 -0.15
C GLU A 14 -0.44 -5.59 -0.03
N GLN A 15 -0.42 -6.72 -0.73
CA GLN A 15 0.68 -7.69 -0.68
C GLN A 15 2.03 -7.08 -1.11
N ILE A 16 2.03 -6.31 -2.19
CA ILE A 16 3.23 -5.62 -2.68
C ILE A 16 3.74 -4.63 -1.63
N LEU A 17 2.86 -3.80 -1.07
CA LEU A 17 3.23 -2.78 -0.10
C LEU A 17 3.64 -3.38 1.24
N VAL A 18 3.06 -4.51 1.65
CA VAL A 18 3.52 -5.28 2.82
C VAL A 18 4.97 -5.73 2.62
N ALA A 19 5.29 -6.30 1.46
CA ALA A 19 6.65 -6.76 1.16
C ALA A 19 7.64 -5.59 1.21
N ILE A 20 7.33 -4.48 0.53
CA ILE A 20 8.16 -3.27 0.53
C ILE A 20 8.33 -2.73 1.96
N ALA A 21 7.24 -2.62 2.73
CA ALA A 21 7.28 -2.09 4.09
C ALA A 21 8.06 -2.98 5.07
N ARG A 22 8.23 -4.28 4.78
CA ARG A 22 9.13 -5.17 5.53
C ARG A 22 10.60 -4.92 5.18
N GLU A 23 10.88 -4.52 3.95
CA GLU A 23 12.24 -4.32 3.45
C GLU A 23 12.78 -2.90 3.74
N THR A 24 11.96 -1.87 3.60
CA THR A 24 12.39 -0.48 3.71
C THR A 24 11.28 0.48 4.15
N VAL A 25 11.68 1.62 4.72
CA VAL A 25 10.85 2.80 5.01
C VAL A 25 10.66 3.73 3.81
N ASP A 26 11.41 3.52 2.73
CA ASP A 26 11.37 4.35 1.53
C ASP A 26 10.09 4.08 0.74
N PRO A 27 9.30 5.12 0.41
CA PRO A 27 8.08 4.96 -0.37
C PRO A 27 8.39 4.73 -1.85
N ILE A 28 7.41 4.18 -2.55
CA ILE A 28 7.39 4.11 -4.02
C ILE A 28 6.40 5.12 -4.58
N THR A 29 6.57 5.46 -5.85
CA THR A 29 5.65 6.33 -6.56
C THR A 29 4.39 5.60 -7.04
N TYR A 30 3.33 6.35 -7.34
CA TYR A 30 2.14 5.81 -8.01
C TYR A 30 2.46 5.07 -9.32
N GLY A 31 3.39 5.59 -10.13
CA GLY A 31 3.81 4.95 -11.37
C GLY A 31 4.50 3.60 -11.11
N GLU A 32 5.36 3.56 -10.10
CA GLU A 32 6.04 2.33 -9.68
C GLU A 32 5.10 1.26 -9.13
N LEU A 33 4.05 1.66 -8.41
CA LEU A 33 3.00 0.74 -7.98
C LEU A 33 2.19 0.24 -9.18
N ALA A 34 1.84 1.13 -10.13
CA ALA A 34 1.11 0.76 -11.33
C ALA A 34 1.89 -0.26 -12.19
N GLU A 35 3.20 -0.10 -12.31
CA GLU A 35 4.07 -1.07 -13.00
C GLU A 35 4.10 -2.42 -12.28
N ARG A 36 4.20 -2.43 -10.94
CA ARG A 36 4.20 -3.69 -10.15
C ARG A 36 2.87 -4.43 -10.16
N LEU A 37 1.77 -3.69 -10.27
CA LEU A 37 0.43 -4.28 -10.39
C LEU A 37 0.12 -4.78 -11.79
N ARG A 38 0.89 -4.35 -12.79
CA ARG A 38 0.69 -4.74 -14.19
C ARG A 38 1.16 -6.18 -14.39
N GLY A 39 0.31 -7.02 -14.98
CA GLY A 39 0.76 -8.30 -15.52
C GLY A 39 1.74 -8.12 -16.69
N GLU A 40 2.60 -9.10 -16.95
CA GLU A 40 3.46 -9.08 -18.14
C GLU A 40 2.62 -8.92 -19.41
N GLY A 41 2.95 -7.92 -20.24
CA GLY A 41 2.22 -7.61 -21.46
C GLY A 41 0.87 -6.90 -21.29
N GLU A 42 0.45 -6.56 -20.06
CA GLU A 42 -0.78 -5.79 -19.83
C GLU A 42 -0.57 -4.27 -19.97
N ARG A 43 -1.66 -3.52 -20.16
CA ARG A 43 -1.62 -2.06 -20.14
C ARG A 43 -1.48 -1.55 -18.71
N LEU A 44 -0.84 -0.39 -18.55
CA LEU A 44 -0.75 0.27 -17.26
C LEU A 44 -2.13 0.61 -16.69
N ILE A 45 -2.23 0.49 -15.36
CA ILE A 45 -3.42 0.85 -14.61
C ILE A 45 -3.55 2.38 -14.62
N PRO A 46 -4.69 2.94 -15.07
CA PRO A 46 -4.89 4.39 -15.05
C PRO A 46 -4.83 4.97 -13.63
N ALA A 47 -4.26 6.17 -13.48
CA ALA A 47 -4.11 6.83 -12.17
C ALA A 47 -5.42 6.92 -11.37
N ARG A 48 -6.55 7.23 -12.02
CA ARG A 48 -7.87 7.27 -11.38
C ARG A 48 -8.33 5.91 -10.84
N GLN A 49 -7.96 4.83 -11.50
CA GLN A 49 -8.24 3.48 -11.01
C GLN A 49 -7.32 3.13 -9.84
N LEU A 50 -6.05 3.57 -9.89
CA LEU A 50 -5.10 3.37 -8.80
C LEU A 50 -5.53 4.09 -7.51
N GLY A 51 -6.07 5.32 -7.59
CA GLY A 51 -6.65 6.01 -6.44
C GLY A 51 -7.79 5.21 -5.79
N LYS A 52 -8.70 4.64 -6.61
CA LYS A 52 -9.76 3.74 -6.10
C LYS A 52 -9.21 2.47 -5.47
N VAL A 53 -8.14 1.90 -6.04
CA VAL A 53 -7.46 0.72 -5.49
C VAL A 53 -6.91 1.00 -4.09
N LEU A 54 -6.30 2.17 -3.87
CA LEU A 54 -5.77 2.55 -2.56
C LEU A 54 -6.87 2.88 -1.54
N VAL A 55 -7.95 3.52 -1.97
CA VAL A 55 -9.13 3.73 -1.12
C VAL A 55 -9.75 2.39 -0.71
N GLU A 56 -9.96 1.47 -1.66
CA GLU A 56 -10.46 0.13 -1.40
C GLU A 56 -9.52 -0.65 -0.46
N MET A 57 -8.21 -0.54 -0.66
CA MET A 57 -7.20 -1.17 0.20
C MET A 57 -7.27 -0.62 1.64
N ARG A 58 -7.39 0.70 1.81
CA ARG A 58 -7.54 1.34 3.12
C ARG A 58 -8.82 0.90 3.81
N ASP A 59 -9.93 0.92 3.09
CA ASP A 59 -11.26 0.65 3.65
C ASP A 59 -11.47 -0.84 3.92
N ARG A 60 -10.75 -1.70 3.21
CA ARG A 60 -10.58 -3.08 3.64
C ARG A 60 -9.85 -3.09 4.96
N ARG A 61 -10.54 -3.61 5.99
CA ARG A 61 -9.86 -4.30 7.06
C ARG A 61 -9.25 -5.55 6.41
N GLY A 62 -7.97 -5.48 6.06
CA GLY A 62 -7.22 -6.64 5.62
C GLY A 62 -7.26 -7.73 6.69
N THR A 63 -6.61 -8.87 6.42
CA THR A 63 -6.37 -9.88 7.46
C THR A 63 -5.72 -9.28 8.70
N TRP A 64 -5.03 -8.14 8.53
CA TRP A 64 -4.41 -7.40 9.61
C TRP A 64 -4.97 -5.99 9.77
N SER A 65 -5.14 -5.54 11.00
CA SER A 65 -5.72 -4.22 11.32
C SER A 65 -4.81 -3.03 11.01
N TRP A 66 -3.56 -3.26 10.62
CA TRP A 66 -2.54 -2.23 10.38
C TRP A 66 -2.28 -1.94 8.90
N THR A 67 -2.79 -2.77 7.98
CA THR A 67 -2.59 -2.57 6.53
C THR A 67 -3.13 -1.24 5.99
N PRO A 68 -4.12 -0.56 6.59
CA PRO A 68 -4.48 0.80 6.17
C PRO A 68 -3.33 1.82 6.25
N PHE A 69 -2.31 1.58 7.08
CA PHE A 69 -1.13 2.45 7.16
C PHE A 69 -0.20 2.33 5.96
N LEU A 70 -0.31 1.27 5.16
CA LEU A 70 0.51 1.06 3.97
C LEU A 70 0.24 2.09 2.87
N ALA A 71 -0.88 2.79 2.90
CA ALA A 71 -1.12 3.93 2.01
C ALA A 71 -0.03 5.00 2.14
N ALA A 72 0.73 5.04 3.25
CA ALA A 72 1.87 5.94 3.43
C ALA A 72 3.07 5.63 2.51
N TRP A 73 3.16 4.42 1.94
CA TRP A 73 4.26 4.00 1.05
C TRP A 73 4.06 4.37 -0.41
N VAL A 74 2.90 4.95 -0.78
CA VAL A 74 2.62 5.33 -2.17
C VAL A 74 2.52 6.85 -2.25
N VAL A 75 3.47 7.46 -2.95
CA VAL A 75 3.61 8.93 -3.01
C VAL A 75 3.52 9.47 -4.43
N ASN A 76 3.16 10.74 -4.54
CA ASN A 76 3.32 11.48 -5.78
C ASN A 76 4.82 11.70 -6.05
N ALA A 77 5.26 11.43 -7.27
CA ALA A 77 6.67 11.57 -7.66
C ALA A 77 7.18 13.02 -7.61
N GLU A 78 6.28 14.00 -7.79
CA GLU A 78 6.61 15.42 -7.83
C GLU A 78 6.63 16.05 -6.43
N THR A 79 5.69 15.66 -5.56
CA THR A 79 5.55 16.29 -4.23
C THR A 79 6.17 15.45 -3.10
N GLY A 80 6.35 14.15 -3.30
CA GLY A 80 6.78 13.22 -2.25
C GLY A 80 5.69 12.90 -1.21
N ASP A 81 4.49 13.43 -1.40
CA ASP A 81 3.37 13.23 -0.47
C ASP A 81 2.47 12.08 -0.91
N PRO A 82 1.88 11.33 0.04
CA PRO A 82 0.80 10.42 -0.27
C PRO A 82 -0.44 11.19 -0.78
N GLY A 83 -1.11 10.63 -1.78
CA GLY A 83 -2.34 11.19 -2.37
C GLY A 83 -3.60 10.44 -1.95
N GLU A 84 -4.59 10.33 -2.86
CA GLU A 84 -5.90 9.73 -2.57
C GLU A 84 -5.79 8.34 -1.92
N GLY A 85 -6.48 8.15 -0.79
CA GLY A 85 -6.45 6.92 0.01
C GLY A 85 -5.58 7.01 1.26
N TYR A 86 -4.63 7.94 1.35
CA TYR A 86 -3.91 8.19 2.60
C TYR A 86 -4.71 9.14 3.50
N PHE A 87 -5.26 8.60 4.59
CA PHE A 87 -5.96 9.41 5.60
C PHE A 87 -5.75 8.78 6.97
N VAL A 88 -4.53 8.91 7.48
CA VAL A 88 -4.20 8.43 8.82
C VAL A 88 -4.26 9.63 9.76
N THR A 89 -5.40 9.81 10.43
CA THR A 89 -5.57 10.89 11.41
C THR A 89 -4.89 10.54 12.73
N GLY A 90 -4.20 11.52 13.33
CA GLY A 90 -3.67 11.40 14.69
C GLY A 90 -2.42 10.52 14.88
N LEU A 91 -1.77 10.05 13.81
CA LEU A 91 -0.57 9.20 13.89
C LEU A 91 0.74 9.85 13.38
N GLY A 92 0.72 11.13 13.02
CA GLY A 92 1.89 11.89 12.55
C GLY A 92 1.94 12.05 11.03
N ASP A 93 3.04 12.63 10.53
CA ASP A 93 3.30 12.72 9.10
C ASP A 93 3.54 11.33 8.47
N ALA A 94 3.51 11.28 7.13
CA ALA A 94 3.64 10.01 6.41
C ALA A 94 4.97 9.29 6.68
N ALA A 95 6.08 10.02 6.85
CA ALA A 95 7.37 9.41 7.12
C ALA A 95 7.41 8.77 8.52
N ALA A 96 6.83 9.43 9.52
CA ALA A 96 6.69 8.87 10.86
C ALA A 96 5.81 7.61 10.87
N VAL A 97 4.69 7.62 10.14
CA VAL A 97 3.84 6.43 9.97
C VAL A 97 4.60 5.30 9.32
N ARG A 98 5.42 5.57 8.30
CA ARG A 98 6.27 4.56 7.66
C ARG A 98 7.28 3.97 8.64
N ALA A 99 8.06 4.82 9.31
CA ALA A 99 9.08 4.37 10.26
C ALA A 99 8.50 3.46 11.35
N LYS A 100 7.38 3.86 11.95
CA LYS A 100 6.72 3.09 13.01
C LYS A 100 6.09 1.80 12.51
N THR A 101 5.49 1.82 11.33
CA THR A 101 4.91 0.61 10.72
C THR A 101 6.00 -0.40 10.37
N HIS A 102 7.09 0.06 9.74
CA HIS A 102 8.25 -0.76 9.40
C HIS A 102 8.87 -1.42 10.63
N GLU A 103 9.16 -0.63 11.67
CA GLU A 103 9.68 -1.13 12.95
C GLU A 103 8.81 -2.28 13.49
N ARG A 104 7.49 -2.11 13.50
CA ARG A 104 6.57 -3.13 14.00
C ARG A 104 6.48 -4.37 13.12
N LEU A 105 6.62 -4.22 11.81
CA LEU A 105 6.66 -5.34 10.87
C LEU A 105 7.92 -6.17 11.06
N VAL A 106 9.08 -5.53 11.08
CA VAL A 106 10.38 -6.20 11.24
C VAL A 106 10.48 -6.90 12.60
N ASN A 107 9.91 -6.31 13.65
CA ASN A 107 9.86 -6.92 14.98
C ASN A 107 8.73 -7.96 15.15
N GLY A 108 7.99 -8.32 14.10
CA GLY A 108 6.96 -9.35 14.14
C GLY A 108 5.74 -9.03 15.00
N ILE A 109 5.59 -7.79 15.48
CA ILE A 109 4.44 -7.33 16.30
C ILE A 109 3.13 -7.53 15.54
N TYR A 110 3.20 -7.39 14.23
CA TYR A 110 2.09 -7.53 13.31
C TYR A 110 1.87 -8.95 12.77
N ASP A 111 2.85 -9.84 12.96
CA ASP A 111 2.78 -11.28 12.62
C ASP A 111 2.39 -12.15 13.83
N ALA A 112 2.48 -11.62 15.06
CA ALA A 112 2.21 -12.31 16.33
C ALA A 112 0.75 -12.81 16.54
N GLY A 113 -0.09 -12.76 15.51
CA GLY A 113 -1.47 -13.30 15.50
C GLY A 113 -1.71 -14.43 14.49
N LEU A 114 -0.67 -14.91 13.79
CA LEU A 114 -0.80 -16.07 12.90
C LEU A 114 -0.62 -17.37 13.71
N PRO A 115 -1.56 -18.33 13.65
CA PRO A 115 -1.24 -19.69 14.09
C PRO A 115 -0.08 -20.23 13.23
N ALA A 116 0.85 -20.91 13.91
CA ALA A 116 2.01 -21.58 13.32
C ALA A 116 1.62 -22.57 12.20
#